data_AF-W4RSB9-F1
#
_entry.id   AF-W4RSB9-F1
#
_cell.length_a   1.000
_cell.length_b   1.000
_cell.length_c   1.000
_cell.angle_alpha   90.00
_cell.angle_beta   90.00
_cell.angle_gamma   90.00
#
_symmetry.space_group_name_H-M   'P 1'
#
loop_
_entity.id
_entity.type
_entity.pdbx_description
1 polymer ?
#
loop_
_entity_poly.entity_id
_entity_poly.type
_entity_poly.pdbx_seq_one_letter_code
_entity_poly.pdbx_strand_id
1 'polypeptide(L)' 'MQSVNNLEQAIARLEEALAEDLSNSLLVDGTIQRFESTIELYWKTLKRILVSEGIETRTPKETLKEAYQIGWLND' A
#
# COMPACT_ATOMS: atom_id res chain seq x y z
N MET A 1 11.02 4.95 9.42
CA MET A 1 9.78 4.67 10.20
C MET A 1 8.60 5.55 9.82
N GLN A 2 8.76 6.86 9.55
CA GLN A 2 7.62 7.74 9.17
C GLN A 2 6.79 7.21 7.97
N SER A 3 7.42 6.59 6.97
CA SER A 3 6.70 5.99 5.84
C SER A 3 5.79 4.83 6.23
N VAL A 4 6.18 4.03 7.25
CA VAL A 4 5.40 2.90 7.75
C VAL A 4 4.18 3.40 8.53
N ASN A 5 4.34 4.43 9.38
CA ASN A 5 3.21 5.04 10.10
C ASN A 5 2.20 5.68 9.12
N ASN A 6 2.69 6.36 8.07
CA ASN A 6 1.80 6.90 7.04
C ASN A 6 1.00 5.80 6.30
N LEU A 7 1.63 4.64 6.04
CA LEU A 7 0.97 3.49 5.46
C LEU A 7 -0.07 2.89 6.41
N GLU A 8 0.27 2.72 7.70
CA GLU A 8 -0.64 2.25 8.75
C GLU A 8 -1.90 3.12 8.84
N GLN A 9 -1.73 4.45 8.86
CA GLN A 9 -2.86 5.39 8.85
C GLN A 9 -3.69 5.31 7.56
N ALA A 10 -3.06 5.11 6.40
CA ALA A 10 -3.78 4.96 5.14
C ALA A 10 -4.61 3.68 5.11
N ILE A 11 -4.06 2.57 5.63
CA ILE A 11 -4.77 1.29 5.78
C ILE A 11 -5.97 1.46 6.72
N ALA A 12 -5.78 2.04 7.91
CA ALA A 12 -6.89 2.26 8.86
C ALA A 12 -8.03 3.10 8.23
N ARG A 13 -7.67 4.14 7.48
CA ARG A 13 -8.64 4.96 6.74
C ARG A 13 -9.35 4.22 5.61
N LEU A 14 -8.69 3.27 4.96
CA LEU A 14 -9.30 2.42 3.96
C LEU A 14 -10.28 1.43 4.61
N GLU A 15 -9.89 0.83 5.74
CA GLU A 15 -10.75 -0.06 6.54
C GLU A 15 -12.02 0.66 7.01
N GLU A 16 -11.90 1.90 7.51
CA GLU A 16 -13.05 2.75 7.86
C GLU A 16 -13.99 2.95 6.66
N ALA A 17 -13.45 3.26 5.48
CA ALA A 17 -14.26 3.49 4.28
C ALA A 17 -14.96 2.23 3.77
N LEU A 18 -14.32 1.06 3.91
CA LEU A 18 -14.89 -0.24 3.57
C LEU A 18 -16.00 -0.70 4.53
N ALA A 19 -16.08 -0.11 5.73
CA ALA A 19 -17.12 -0.40 6.71
C ALA A 19 -18.41 0.43 6.50
N GLU A 20 -18.37 1.43 5.62
CA GLU A 20 -19.51 2.29 5.31
C GLU A 20 -20.54 1.62 4.37
N ASP A 21 -21.73 2.22 4.24
CA ASP A 21 -22.74 1.78 3.28
C ASP A 21 -22.32 2.10 1.82
N LEU A 22 -21.88 1.07 1.11
CA LEU A 22 -21.43 1.14 -0.28
C LEU A 22 -22.58 1.25 -1.32
N SER A 23 -23.84 1.39 -0.88
CA SER A 23 -24.95 1.71 -1.79
C SER A 23 -24.86 3.14 -2.36
N ASN A 24 -24.07 4.01 -1.73
CA ASN A 24 -23.81 5.38 -2.19
C ASN A 24 -22.60 5.41 -3.15
N SER A 25 -22.85 5.75 -4.42
CA SER A 25 -21.81 5.79 -5.46
C SER A 25 -20.65 6.75 -5.14
N LEU A 26 -20.91 7.87 -4.45
CA LEU A 26 -19.86 8.81 -4.08
C LEU A 26 -18.93 8.23 -2.99
N LEU A 27 -19.47 7.41 -2.08
CA LEU A 27 -18.67 6.70 -1.08
C LEU A 27 -17.85 5.59 -1.75
N VAL A 28 -18.40 4.92 -2.76
CA VAL A 28 -17.65 3.94 -3.57
C VAL A 28 -16.46 4.62 -4.25
N ASP A 29 -16.66 5.75 -4.92
CA ASP A 29 -15.58 6.51 -5.57
C ASP A 29 -14.50 6.94 -4.56
N GLY A 30 -14.92 7.44 -3.39
CA GLY A 30 -14.01 7.80 -2.30
C GLY A 30 -13.22 6.60 -1.76
N THR A 31 -13.84 5.43 -1.70
CA THR A 31 -13.21 4.17 -1.26
C THR A 31 -12.18 3.69 -2.28
N ILE A 32 -12.51 3.75 -3.58
CA ILE A 32 -11.58 3.45 -4.68
C ILE A 32 -10.35 4.37 -4.60
N GLN A 33 -10.56 5.67 -4.39
CA GLN A 33 -9.45 6.61 -4.28
C GLN A 33 -8.54 6.33 -3.07
N ARG A 34 -9.12 5.91 -1.93
CA ARG A 34 -8.37 5.48 -0.74
C ARG A 34 -7.58 4.21 -1.01
N PHE A 35 -8.16 3.25 -1.74
CA PHE A 35 -7.46 2.05 -2.16
C PHE A 35 -6.23 2.38 -3.01
N GLU A 36 -6.39 3.19 -4.06
CA GLU A 36 -5.29 3.61 -4.94
C GLU A 36 -4.16 4.30 -4.16
N SER A 37 -4.53 5.23 -3.27
CA SER A 37 -3.56 5.95 -2.43
C SER A 37 -2.83 5.02 -1.46
N THR A 38 -3.54 4.04 -0.90
CA THR A 38 -2.97 3.04 0.02
C THR A 38 -1.98 2.13 -0.70
N ILE A 39 -2.32 1.65 -1.90
CA ILE A 39 -1.41 0.83 -2.73
C ILE A 39 -0.17 1.65 -3.12
N GLU A 40 -0.33 2.92 -3.48
CA GLU A 40 0.80 3.81 -3.79
C GLU A 40 1.75 3.98 -2.61
N LEU A 41 1.21 4.17 -1.40
CA LEU A 41 2.01 4.23 -0.17
C LEU A 41 2.66 2.89 0.17
N TYR A 42 1.95 1.79 -0.06
CA TYR A 42 2.41 0.44 0.23
C TYR A 42 3.69 0.12 -0.54
N TRP A 43 3.66 0.21 -1.87
CA TRP A 43 4.84 -0.14 -2.66
C TRP A 43 5.98 0.87 -2.43
N LYS A 44 5.70 2.16 -2.22
CA LYS A 44 6.76 3.14 -1.90
C LYS A 44 7.41 2.85 -0.54
N THR A 45 6.65 2.37 0.43
CA THR A 45 7.17 1.99 1.75
C THR A 45 8.02 0.74 1.62
N LEU A 46 7.52 -0.29 0.94
CA LEU A 46 8.25 -1.53 0.68
C LEU A 46 9.57 -1.27 -0.07
N LYS A 47 9.53 -0.42 -1.11
CA LYS A 47 10.74 0.02 -1.83
C LYS A 47 11.78 0.66 -0.91
N ARG A 48 11.36 1.52 0.03
CA ARG A 48 12.32 2.14 0.98
C ARG A 48 12.97 1.12 1.89
N ILE A 49 12.23 0.09 2.30
CA ILE A 49 12.75 -0.99 3.13
C ILE A 49 13.70 -1.87 2.31
N LEU A 50 13.36 -2.21 1.07
CA LEU A 50 14.27 -2.92 0.15
C LEU A 50 15.58 -2.15 -0.05
N VAL A 51 15.50 -0.83 -0.26
CA VAL A 51 16.69 0.01 -0.43
C VAL A 51 17.57 0.01 0.84
N SER A 52 17.00 -0.05 2.04
CA SER A 52 17.81 -0.19 3.27
C SER A 52 18.53 -1.54 3.38
N GLU A 53 18.04 -2.57 2.69
CA GLU A 53 18.70 -3.88 2.55
C GLU A 53 19.66 -3.94 1.34
N GLY A 54 19.86 -2.82 0.64
CA GLY A 54 20.72 -2.76 -0.55
C GLY A 54 20.05 -3.25 -1.85
N ILE A 55 18.73 -3.45 -1.85
CA ILE A 55 17.96 -3.90 -3.02
C ILE A 55 17.27 -2.68 -3.65
N GLU A 56 17.69 -2.30 -4.86
CA GLU A 56 17.06 -1.20 -5.60
C GLU A 56 15.96 -1.68 -6.54
N THR A 57 14.79 -1.04 -6.47
CA THR A 57 13.66 -1.27 -7.39
C THR A 57 13.17 0.05 -7.97
N ARG A 58 12.63 0.04 -9.20
CA ARG A 58 12.22 1.27 -9.90
C ARG A 58 10.72 1.40 -10.04
N THR A 59 10.01 0.28 -10.19
CA THR A 59 8.56 0.26 -10.40
C THR A 59 7.81 -0.43 -9.24
N PRO A 60 6.48 -0.21 -9.10
CA PRO A 60 5.67 -0.96 -8.13
C PRO A 60 5.76 -2.47 -8.34
N LYS A 61 5.69 -2.90 -9.61
CA LYS A 61 5.75 -4.33 -9.98
C LYS A 61 7.09 -4.97 -9.60
N GLU A 62 8.20 -4.30 -9.89
CA GLU A 62 9.53 -4.76 -9.47
C GLU A 62 9.63 -4.85 -7.94
N THR A 63 9.15 -3.81 -7.24
CA THR A 63 9.17 -3.76 -5.77
C THR A 63 8.45 -4.96 -5.15
N LEU A 64 7.25 -5.27 -5.65
CA LEU A 64 6.50 -6.43 -5.18
C LEU A 64 7.22 -7.73 -5.51
N LYS A 65 7.70 -7.88 -6.76
CA LYS A 65 8.43 -9.08 -7.20
C LYS A 65 9.64 -9.38 -6.31
N GLU A 66 10.47 -8.39 -6.02
CA GLU A 66 11.63 -8.56 -5.14
C GLU A 66 11.19 -8.94 -3.72
N ALA A 67 10.14 -8.31 -3.19
CA ALA A 67 9.63 -8.64 -1.85
C ALA A 67 9.10 -10.08 -1.74
N TYR A 68 8.47 -10.63 -2.79
CA TYR A 68 8.14 -12.06 -2.86
C TYR A 68 9.41 -12.92 -2.94
N GLN A 69 10.40 -12.53 -3.76
CA GLN A 69 11.63 -13.30 -3.95
C GLN A 69 12.46 -13.43 -2.68
N ILE A 70 12.49 -12.39 -1.82
CA ILE A 70 13.20 -12.42 -0.54
C ILE A 70 12.34 -12.94 0.63
N GLY A 71 11.10 -13.37 0.36
CA GLY A 71 10.22 -14.00 1.36
C GLY A 71 9.57 -13.03 2.35
N TRP A 72 9.47 -11.75 2.02
CA TRP A 72 8.72 -10.78 2.84
C TRP A 72 7.22 -10.83 2.58
N LEU A 73 6.84 -11.21 1.35
CA LEU A 73 5.46 -11.45 0.96
C LEU A 73 5.28 -12.94 0.61
N ASN A 74 4.07 -13.44 0.92
CA ASN A 74 3.66 -14.81 0.63
C ASN A 74 2.63 -14.80 -0.49
N ASP A 75 2.72 -15.77 -1.41
CA ASP A 75 1.71 -16.02 -2.45
C ASP A 75 0.35 -16.46 -1.88
#